data_AF-A0A892I1V1-F1
#
_entry.id   AF-A0A892I1V1-F1
#
_cell.length_a   1.000
_cell.length_b   1.000
_cell.length_c   1.000
_cell.angle_alpha   90.00
_cell.angle_beta   90.00
_cell.angle_gamma   90.00
#
_symmetry.space_group_name_H-M   'P 1'
#
loop_
_entity.id
_entity.type
_entity.pdbx_description
1 polymer ?
#
loop_
_entity_poly.entity_id
_entity_poly.type
_entity_poly.pdbx_seq_one_letter_code
_entity_poly.pdbx_strand_id
1 'polypeptide(L)' 'MNTPFDYLGALLDRLFEWNPIAGYLVAVAIAAACTLVLARLNADGTSVAAFVTRPA' A
#
# COMPACT_ATOMS: atom_id res chain seq x y z
N MET A 1 -9.91 -15.34 -8.41
CA MET A 1 -8.86 -15.57 -7.40
C MET A 1 -9.17 -14.60 -6.27
N ASN A 2 -9.46 -15.04 -5.05
CA ASN A 2 -9.80 -14.13 -3.94
C ASN A 2 -8.53 -13.84 -3.14
N THR A 3 -7.75 -12.85 -3.56
CA THR A 3 -6.61 -12.38 -2.79
C THR A 3 -7.08 -11.39 -1.72
N PRO A 4 -6.33 -11.23 -0.61
CA PRO A 4 -6.66 -10.22 0.40
C PRO A 4 -6.72 -8.80 -0.18
N PHE A 5 -5.98 -8.52 -1.25
CA PHE A 5 -6.02 -7.23 -1.95
C PHE A 5 -7.31 -7.01 -2.74
N ASP A 6 -7.91 -8.08 -3.29
CA ASP A 6 -9.21 -7.99 -3.97
C ASP A 6 -10.32 -7.57 -2.99
N TYR A 7 -10.28 -8.10 -1.76
CA TYR A 7 -11.23 -7.71 -0.71
C TYR A 7 -11.03 -6.25 -0.28
N LEU A 8 -9.77 -5.82 -0.12
CA LEU A 8 -9.44 -4.44 0.23
C LEU A 8 -9.90 -3.46 -0.85
N GLY A 9 -9.68 -3.79 -2.12
CA GLY A 9 -10.16 -3.02 -3.26
C GLY A 9 -11.69 -2.89 -3.26
N ALA A 10 -12.42 -4.00 -3.10
CA ALA A 10 -13.88 -3.98 -3.05
C ALA A 10 -14.44 -3.17 -1.86
N LEU A 11 -13.72 -3.16 -0.73
CA LEU A 11 -14.10 -2.38 0.45
C LEU A 11 -13.86 -0.88 0.22
N LEU A 12 -12.75 -0.50 -0.42
CA LEU A 12 -12.50 0.89 -0.84
C LEU A 12 -13.55 1.38 -1.83
N ASP A 13 -13.92 0.53 -2.79
CA ASP A 13 -14.89 0.90 -3.83
C ASP A 13 -16.26 1.21 -3.21
N ARG A 14 -16.72 0.38 -2.27
CA ARG A 14 -17.95 0.65 -1.48
C ARG A 14 -17.86 1.91 -0.64
N LEU A 15 -16.71 2.19 -0.05
CA LEU A 15 -16.48 3.40 0.75
C LEU A 15 -16.50 4.66 -0.13
N PHE A 16 -15.91 4.58 -1.32
CA PHE A 16 -15.87 5.66 -2.28
C PHE A 16 -17.26 5.93 -2.87
N GLU A 17 -18.03 4.89 -3.17
CA GLU A 17 -19.41 5.00 -3.67
C GLU A 17 -20.33 5.65 -2.63
N TRP A 18 -20.13 5.37 -1.34
CA TRP A 18 -20.91 6.01 -0.27
C TRP A 18 -20.50 7.45 -0.02
N ASN A 19 -19.19 7.74 0.01
CA ASN A 19 -18.66 9.09 0.14
C ASN A 19 -17.27 9.18 -0.50
N PRO A 20 -17.12 9.92 -1.63
CA PRO A 20 -15.86 9.95 -2.38
C PRO A 20 -14.72 10.55 -1.56
N ILE A 21 -15.01 11.48 -0.65
CA ILE A 21 -14.00 12.09 0.24
C ILE A 21 -13.49 11.04 1.22
N ALA A 22 -14.38 10.24 1.82
CA ALA A 22 -14.00 9.19 2.74
C ALA A 22 -13.16 8.10 2.05
N GLY A 23 -13.56 7.69 0.84
CA GLY A 23 -12.78 6.75 0.03
C GLY A 23 -11.37 7.26 -0.28
N TYR A 24 -11.24 8.53 -0.66
CA TYR A 24 -9.94 9.16 -0.91
C TYR A 24 -9.07 9.20 0.36
N LEU A 25 -9.64 9.59 1.51
CA LEU A 25 -8.91 9.62 2.78
C LEU A 25 -8.41 8.22 3.20
N VAL A 26 -9.21 7.19 3.00
CA VAL A 26 -8.80 5.79 3.28
C VAL A 26 -7.66 5.36 2.34
N ALA A 27 -7.75 5.66 1.05
CA ALA A 27 -6.67 5.37 0.11
C ALA A 27 -5.36 6.08 0.50
N VAL A 28 -5.44 7.35 0.88
CA VAL A 28 -4.30 8.14 1.36
C VAL A 28 -3.72 7.54 2.66
N ALA A 29 -4.56 7.11 3.59
CA ALA A 29 -4.12 6.49 4.84
C ALA A 29 -3.36 5.17 4.59
N ILE A 30 -3.86 4.34 3.67
CA ILE A 30 -3.18 3.09 3.27
C ILE A 30 -1.83 3.39 2.63
N ALA A 31 -1.77 4.35 1.71
CA ALA A 31 -0.52 4.78 1.08
C ALA A 31 0.49 5.28 2.13
N ALA A 32 0.05 6.13 3.05
CA ALA A 32 0.89 6.66 4.12
C ALA A 32 1.41 5.55 5.05
N ALA A 33 0.58 4.55 5.38
CA ALA A 33 1.00 3.40 6.17
C ALA A 33 2.08 2.59 5.45
N CYS A 34 1.91 2.30 4.16
CA CYS A 34 2.93 1.64 3.34
C CYS A 34 4.23 2.45 3.30
N THR A 35 4.16 3.77 3.08
CA THR A 35 5.34 4.64 3.09
C THR A 35 6.05 4.65 4.43
N LEU A 36 5.31 4.67 5.55
CA LEU A 36 5.90 4.57 6.89
C LEU A 36 6.60 3.24 7.13
N VAL A 37 5.97 2.12 6.74
CA VAL A 37 6.58 0.78 6.84
C VAL A 37 7.86 0.72 6.00
N LEU A 38 7.82 1.22 4.76
CA LEU A 38 9.01 1.31 3.91
C LEU A 38 10.10 2.17 4.53
N ALA A 39 9.75 3.32 5.10
CA ALA A 39 10.71 4.20 5.78
C ALA A 39 11.34 3.51 6.99
N ARG A 40 10.57 2.73 7.76
CA ARG A 40 11.08 1.95 8.89
C ARG A 40 11.98 0.81 8.45
N LEU A 41 11.60 0.05 7.43
CA LEU A 41 12.46 -1.00 6.87
C LEU A 41 13.77 -0.42 6.32
N ASN A 42 13.71 0.74 5.66
CA ASN A 42 14.89 1.46 5.18
C ASN A 42 15.78 1.96 6.33
N ALA A 43 15.18 2.42 7.43
CA ALA A 43 15.92 2.90 8.61
C ALA A 43 16.53 1.76 9.42
N ASP A 44 15.85 0.62 9.54
CA ASP A 44 16.32 -0.56 10.27
C ASP A 44 17.40 -1.34 9.50
N GLY A 45 17.74 -0.94 8.28
CA GLY A 45 18.74 -1.62 7.43
C GLY A 45 18.31 -3.02 6.94
N THR A 46 17.06 -3.41 7.23
CA THR A 46 16.44 -4.69 6.83
C THR A 46 15.69 -4.59 5.51
N SER A 47 15.52 -3.38 4.97
CA SER A 47 15.16 -3.20 3.57
C SER A 47 16.14 -4.02 2.74
N VAL A 48 15.65 -5.12 2.14
CA VAL A 48 16.35 -5.79 1.07
C VAL A 48 16.65 -4.69 0.06
N ALA A 49 17.91 -4.23 0.04
CA ALA A 49 18.39 -3.37 -1.02
C ALA A 49 17.94 -4.06 -2.28
N ALA A 50 17.21 -3.35 -3.15
CA ALA A 50 16.91 -3.87 -4.47
C ALA A 50 18.26 -4.36 -5.01
N PHE A 51 18.45 -5.68 -5.04
CA PHE A 51 19.62 -6.25 -5.65
C PHE A 51 19.49 -5.75 -7.07
N VAL A 52 20.31 -4.77 -7.42
CA VAL A 52 20.47 -4.31 -8.78
C VAL A 52 20.84 -5.59 -9.52
N THR A 53 19.87 -6.18 -10.20
CA THR A 53 20.08 -7.22 -11.18
C THR A 53 20.78 -6.54 -12.33
N ARG A 54 22.10 -6.38 -12.18
CA ARG A 54 22.99 -6.08 -13.30
C ARG A 54 22.77 -7.26 -14.27
N PRO A 55 22.24 -7.05 -15.47
CA PRO A 55 22.25 -8.13 -16.46
C PRO A 55 23.72 -8.49 -16.71
N ALA A 56 24.02 -9.79 -16.61
CA ALA A 56 25.30 -10.36 -17.00
C ALA A 56 25.48 -10.32 -18.52
#